data_AF-A0A212LQZ7-F1
#
_entry.id   AF-A0A212LQZ7-F1
#
_cell.length_a   1.000
_cell.length_b   1.000
_cell.length_c   1.000
_cell.angle_alpha   90.00
_cell.angle_beta   90.00
_cell.angle_gamma   90.00
#
_symmetry.space_group_name_H-M   'P 1'
#
loop_
_entity.id
_entity.type
_entity.pdbx_description
1 polymer ?
#
loop_
_entity_poly.entity_id
_entity_poly.type
_entity_poly.pdbx_seq_one_letter_code
_entity_poly.pdbx_strand_id
1 'polypeptide(L)'
;MRFTRKQRYGPYEDTSRKRAALARKQRLERERLPLLAEMIAEQQPDADTVMAERAVKWTIWEQETRDRRAANWRRARAQLFAYGDNIRRTLTRLWNSAPYPATPEYLLDMLHQFDRGNLDPDNPPWVYRGPGLKTVDFTDIVNRARARQGLPPLDAPATHGTNGD
;
A
#
# COMPACT_ATOMS: atom_id res chain seq x y z
N MET A 1 -2.25 11.06 18.69
CA MET A 1 -1.87 10.88 17.27
C MET A 1 -2.07 9.42 16.90
N ARG A 2 -2.77 9.16 15.80
CA ARG A 2 -3.02 7.80 15.26
C ARG A 2 -1.69 7.08 15.00
N PHE A 3 -1.54 5.85 15.47
CA PHE A 3 -0.36 5.03 15.22
C PHE A 3 -0.73 3.56 15.19
N THR A 4 -0.05 2.78 14.35
CA THR A 4 -0.14 1.33 14.34
C THR A 4 1.14 0.74 14.93
N ARG A 5 0.98 -0.13 15.93
CA ARG A 5 2.10 -0.90 16.50
C ARG A 5 2.73 -1.78 15.42
N LYS A 6 4.06 -1.80 15.34
CA LYS A 6 4.76 -2.74 14.46
C LYS A 6 4.45 -4.17 14.92
N GLN A 7 4.01 -5.02 13.99
CA GLN A 7 3.87 -6.46 14.25
C GLN A 7 5.23 -7.02 14.68
N ARG A 8 5.22 -7.86 15.72
CA ARG A 8 6.41 -8.61 16.13
C ARG A 8 6.34 -9.96 15.45
N TYR A 9 7.39 -10.29 14.72
CA TYR A 9 7.57 -11.63 14.21
C TYR A 9 8.38 -12.47 15.20
N GLY A 10 8.13 -13.78 15.20
CA GLY A 10 8.89 -14.73 16.01
C GLY A 10 10.34 -14.90 15.53
N PRO A 11 11.10 -15.80 16.18
CA PRO A 11 12.42 -16.18 15.70
C PRO A 11 12.35 -16.77 14.28
N TYR A 12 13.49 -16.78 13.58
CA TYR A 12 13.55 -17.38 12.26
C TYR A 12 13.34 -18.89 12.35
N GLU A 13 12.26 -19.38 11.75
CA GLU A 13 11.97 -20.81 11.66
C GLU A 13 12.60 -21.41 10.41
N ASP A 14 13.49 -22.39 10.57
CA ASP A 14 13.91 -23.22 9.44
C ASP A 14 12.78 -24.17 9.06
N THR A 15 12.38 -24.15 7.78
CA THR A 15 11.26 -24.96 7.29
C THR A 15 11.67 -25.71 6.02
N SER A 16 11.06 -26.86 5.80
CA SER A 16 11.26 -27.67 4.58
C SER A 16 11.07 -26.84 3.31
N ARG A 17 10.09 -25.91 3.31
CA ARG A 17 9.83 -25.00 2.19
C ARG A 17 10.99 -24.02 1.95
N LYS A 18 11.63 -23.49 3.00
CA LYS A 18 12.79 -22.59 2.87
C LYS A 18 14.02 -23.32 2.34
N ARG A 19 14.23 -24.56 2.77
CA ARG A 19 15.30 -25.44 2.25
C ARG A 19 15.06 -25.83 0.80
N ALA A 20 13.84 -26.22 0.43
CA ALA A 20 13.47 -26.52 -0.96
C ALA A 20 13.63 -25.29 -1.87
N ALA A 21 13.31 -24.09 -1.39
CA ALA A 21 13.53 -22.86 -2.13
C ALA A 21 15.03 -22.58 -2.35
N LEU A 22 15.89 -22.87 -1.36
CA LEU A 22 17.34 -22.77 -1.52
C LEU A 22 17.85 -23.77 -2.56
N ALA A 23 17.46 -25.04 -2.47
CA ALA A 23 17.85 -26.06 -3.44
C ALA A 23 17.42 -25.71 -4.87
N ARG A 24 16.21 -25.16 -5.04
CA ARG A 24 15.73 -24.66 -6.34
C ARG A 24 16.59 -23.50 -6.83
N LYS A 25 16.89 -22.52 -5.97
CA LYS A 25 17.78 -21.40 -6.30
C LYS A 25 19.15 -21.90 -6.77
N GLN A 26 19.77 -22.80 -6.01
CA GLN A 26 21.08 -23.38 -6.30
C GLN A 26 21.09 -24.18 -7.61
N ARG A 27 20.01 -24.90 -7.91
CA ARG A 27 19.82 -25.58 -9.20
C ARG A 27 19.76 -24.58 -10.35
N LEU A 28 18.92 -23.54 -10.24
CA LEU A 28 18.78 -22.51 -11.27
C LEU A 28 20.10 -21.75 -11.53
N GLU A 29 20.91 -21.53 -10.49
CA GLU A 29 22.24 -20.92 -10.64
C GLU A 29 23.19 -21.78 -11.49
N ARG A 30 23.19 -23.11 -11.29
CA ARG A 30 23.98 -24.06 -12.09
C ARG A 30 23.47 -24.17 -13.53
N GLU A 31 22.15 -24.26 -13.71
CA GLU A 31 21.51 -24.33 -15.03
C GLU A 31 21.75 -23.06 -15.86
N ARG A 32 21.89 -21.90 -15.21
CA ARG A 32 22.15 -20.61 -15.88
C ARG A 32 23.55 -20.55 -16.52
N LEU A 33 24.53 -21.24 -15.95
CA LEU A 33 25.93 -21.23 -16.40
C LEU A 33 26.46 -22.67 -16.51
N PRO A 34 26.01 -23.46 -17.51
CA PRO A 34 26.24 -24.90 -17.56
C PRO A 34 27.73 -25.27 -17.66
N LEU A 35 28.53 -24.48 -18.37
CA LEU A 35 29.99 -24.69 -18.47
C LEU A 35 30.72 -24.54 -17.13
N LEU A 36 30.11 -23.84 -16.17
CA LEU A 36 30.65 -23.59 -14.83
C LEU A 36 29.87 -24.34 -13.75
N ALA A 37 28.97 -25.27 -14.11
CA ALA A 37 28.04 -25.87 -13.17
C ALA A 37 28.73 -26.61 -12.01
N GLU A 38 29.84 -27.31 -12.28
CA GLU A 38 30.61 -28.01 -11.25
C GLU A 38 31.30 -27.03 -10.30
N MET A 39 31.96 -26.00 -10.85
CA MET A 39 32.60 -24.94 -10.06
C MET A 39 31.58 -24.17 -9.20
N ILE A 40 30.38 -23.91 -9.73
CA ILE A 40 29.29 -23.27 -8.99
C ILE A 40 28.77 -24.18 -7.88
N ALA A 41 28.64 -25.49 -8.14
CA ALA A 41 28.21 -26.45 -7.14
C ALA A 41 29.20 -26.53 -5.96
N GLU A 42 30.51 -26.49 -6.23
CA GLU A 42 31.56 -26.50 -5.20
C GLU A 42 31.52 -25.25 -4.31
N GLN A 43 31.18 -24.09 -4.88
CA GLN A 43 31.07 -22.83 -4.13
C GLN A 43 29.74 -22.67 -3.39
N GLN A 44 28.74 -23.51 -3.67
CA GLN A 44 27.42 -23.39 -3.08
C GLN A 44 27.45 -23.88 -1.61
N PRO A 45 27.04 -23.03 -0.65
CA PRO A 45 27.02 -23.42 0.75
C PRO A 45 25.94 -24.48 1.00
N ASP A 46 26.16 -25.30 2.03
CA ASP A 46 25.18 -26.29 2.48
C ASP A 46 23.93 -25.61 3.05
N ALA A 47 22.84 -26.38 3.12
CA ALA A 47 21.55 -25.85 3.55
C ALA A 47 21.57 -25.39 5.02
N ASP A 48 22.25 -26.10 5.91
CA ASP A 48 22.25 -25.80 7.35
C ASP A 48 23.01 -24.50 7.61
N THR A 49 24.18 -24.31 6.97
CA THR A 49 24.95 -23.06 7.02
C THR A 49 24.12 -21.87 6.55
N VAL A 50 23.43 -21.99 5.40
CA VAL A 50 22.60 -20.88 4.89
C VAL A 50 21.43 -20.57 5.83
N MET A 51 20.79 -21.58 6.41
CA MET A 51 19.68 -21.35 7.33
C MET A 51 20.16 -20.70 8.63
N ALA A 52 21.32 -21.09 9.16
CA ALA A 52 21.95 -20.46 10.32
C ALA A 52 22.28 -18.98 10.04
N GLU A 53 22.91 -18.68 8.91
CA GLU A 53 23.19 -17.29 8.51
C GLU A 53 21.92 -16.45 8.38
N ARG A 54 20.85 -17.02 7.79
CA ARG A 54 19.56 -16.34 7.66
C ARG A 54 18.94 -16.06 9.01
N ALA A 55 19.08 -16.96 9.99
CA ALA A 55 18.59 -16.74 11.34
C ALA A 55 19.31 -15.56 12.02
N VAL A 56 20.64 -15.45 11.87
CA VAL A 56 21.40 -14.30 12.38
C VAL A 56 20.96 -13.01 11.69
N LYS A 57 20.89 -13.01 10.35
CA LYS A 57 20.44 -11.85 9.56
C LYS A 57 19.01 -11.43 9.91
N TRP A 58 18.12 -12.37 10.21
CA TRP A 58 16.75 -12.10 10.61
C TRP A 58 16.68 -11.27 11.90
N THR A 59 17.46 -11.64 12.91
CA THR A 59 17.53 -10.92 14.19
C THR A 59 18.02 -9.49 14.00
N ILE A 60 19.10 -9.31 13.23
CA ILE A 60 19.67 -7.99 12.90
C ILE A 60 18.61 -7.15 12.16
N TRP A 61 18.04 -7.70 11.09
CA TRP A 61 17.04 -7.00 10.27
C TRP A 61 15.80 -6.59 11.06
N GLU A 62 15.31 -7.45 11.96
CA GLU A 62 14.15 -7.13 12.80
C GLU A 62 14.46 -5.95 13.72
N GLN A 63 15.65 -5.94 14.35
CA GLN A 63 16.10 -4.85 15.21
C GLN A 63 16.30 -3.55 14.42
N GLU A 64 17.05 -3.58 13.31
CA GLU A 64 17.24 -2.42 12.42
C GLU A 64 15.91 -1.84 11.95
N THR A 65 14.96 -2.69 11.59
CA THR A 65 13.63 -2.25 11.15
C THR A 65 12.86 -1.58 12.29
N ARG A 66 12.99 -2.07 13.53
CA ARG A 66 12.37 -1.45 14.71
C ARG A 66 13.00 -0.09 14.99
N ASP A 67 14.32 -0.01 14.94
CA ASP A 67 15.06 1.22 15.21
C ASP A 67 14.78 2.28 14.15
N ARG A 68 14.80 1.90 12.87
CA ARG A 68 14.42 2.78 11.75
C ARG A 68 13.00 3.31 11.92
N ARG A 69 12.04 2.44 12.26
CA ARG A 69 10.64 2.86 12.47
C ARG A 69 10.51 3.80 13.68
N ALA A 70 11.24 3.55 14.76
CA ALA A 70 11.26 4.43 15.94
C ALA A 70 11.91 5.78 15.61
N ALA A 71 13.00 5.79 14.85
CA ALA A 71 13.66 7.00 14.37
C ALA A 71 12.73 7.83 13.48
N ASN A 72 12.02 7.19 12.54
CA ASN A 72 11.04 7.87 11.69
C ASN A 72 9.91 8.50 12.50
N TRP A 73 9.40 7.83 13.55
CA TRP A 73 8.41 8.44 14.45
C TRP A 73 8.95 9.65 15.20
N ARG A 74 10.18 9.58 15.72
CA ARG A 74 10.82 10.71 16.39
C ARG A 74 11.00 11.89 15.43
N ARG A 75 11.46 11.63 14.20
CA ARG A 75 11.59 12.63 13.14
C ARG A 75 10.25 13.28 12.80
N ALA A 76 9.21 12.48 12.55
CA ALA A 76 7.88 12.99 12.20
C ALA A 76 7.30 13.90 13.29
N ARG A 77 7.48 13.50 14.56
CA ARG A 77 7.07 14.33 15.70
C ARG A 77 7.89 15.60 15.77
N ALA A 78 9.22 15.52 15.70
CA ALA A 78 10.06 16.72 15.71
C ALA A 78 9.66 17.74 14.62
N GLN A 79 9.40 17.27 13.41
CA GLN A 79 8.90 18.10 12.31
C GLN A 79 7.53 18.72 12.62
N LEU A 80 6.60 17.94 13.19
CA LEU A 80 5.31 18.48 13.64
C LEU A 80 5.41 19.55 14.72
N PHE A 81 6.34 19.38 15.67
CA PHE A 81 6.59 20.39 16.69
C PHE A 81 7.21 21.68 16.10
N ALA A 82 7.94 21.58 14.99
CA ALA A 82 8.56 22.73 14.34
C ALA A 82 7.56 23.67 13.62
N TYR A 83 6.38 23.21 13.18
CA TYR A 83 5.39 24.06 12.49
C TYR A 83 4.66 25.08 13.38
N GLY A 84 4.90 25.08 14.69
CA GLY A 84 4.18 25.92 15.65
C GLY A 84 2.77 25.42 15.97
N ASP A 85 2.18 25.96 17.03
CA ASP A 85 1.03 25.35 17.69
C ASP A 85 -0.24 25.28 16.85
N ASN A 86 -0.51 26.30 16.02
CA ASN A 86 -1.72 26.35 15.21
C ASN A 86 -1.70 25.29 14.10
N ILE A 87 -0.65 25.29 13.28
CA ILE A 87 -0.50 24.34 12.17
C ILE A 87 -0.34 22.91 12.68
N ARG A 88 0.44 22.70 13.74
CA ARG A 88 0.60 21.38 14.37
C ARG A 88 -0.73 20.76 14.77
N ARG A 89 -1.65 21.52 15.37
CA ARG A 89 -2.98 21.03 15.75
C ARG A 89 -3.79 20.61 14.53
N THR A 90 -3.77 21.42 13.47
CA THR A 90 -4.47 21.12 12.20
C THR A 90 -3.92 19.86 11.55
N LEU A 91 -2.60 19.75 11.35
CA LEU A 91 -1.97 18.57 10.75
C LEU A 91 -2.16 17.31 11.61
N THR A 92 -2.16 17.45 12.93
CA THR A 92 -2.43 16.31 13.83
C THR A 92 -3.87 15.81 13.69
N ARG A 93 -4.84 16.72 13.61
CA ARG A 93 -6.24 16.36 13.36
C ARG A 93 -6.38 15.67 12.01
N LEU A 94 -5.76 16.23 10.99
CA LEU A 94 -5.77 15.73 9.63
C LEU A 94 -5.19 14.30 9.54
N TRP A 95 -4.05 14.06 10.19
CA TRP A 95 -3.44 12.73 10.27
C TRP A 95 -4.34 11.68 10.96
N ASN A 96 -5.11 12.10 11.96
CA ASN A 96 -6.01 11.20 12.67
C ASN A 96 -7.22 10.78 11.81
N SER A 97 -7.65 11.61 10.86
CA SER A 97 -8.74 11.32 9.92
C SER A 97 -8.27 10.79 8.57
N ALA A 98 -6.96 10.79 8.30
CA ALA A 98 -6.41 10.35 7.03
C ALA A 98 -6.66 8.84 6.78
N PRO A 99 -6.98 8.43 5.53
CA PRO A 99 -7.19 7.02 5.19
C PRO A 99 -5.88 6.23 5.09
N TYR A 100 -4.72 6.89 5.19
CA TYR A 100 -3.41 6.25 5.05
C TYR A 100 -3.13 5.26 6.18
N PRO A 101 -2.25 4.27 5.98
CA PRO A 101 -1.75 3.45 7.08
C PRO A 101 -1.11 4.31 8.17
N ALA A 102 -1.37 4.00 9.45
CA ALA A 102 -0.85 4.79 10.57
C ALA A 102 0.61 4.46 10.90
N THR A 103 1.48 4.48 9.89
CA THR A 103 2.93 4.27 10.00
C THR A 103 3.66 5.62 9.85
N PRO A 104 4.90 5.73 10.35
CA PRO A 104 5.60 7.01 10.32
C PRO A 104 5.99 7.44 8.91
N GLU A 105 6.15 6.51 7.96
CA GLU A 105 6.48 6.81 6.56
C GLU A 105 5.38 7.64 5.90
N TYR A 106 4.11 7.25 6.06
CA TYR A 106 2.97 8.01 5.53
C TYR A 106 2.77 9.34 6.25
N LEU A 107 3.06 9.42 7.54
CA LEU A 107 3.03 10.70 8.24
C LEU A 107 4.12 11.63 7.68
N LEU A 108 5.36 11.17 7.56
CA LEU A 108 6.46 11.95 6.99
C LEU A 108 6.15 12.40 5.56
N ASP A 109 5.56 11.54 4.74
CA ASP A 109 5.12 11.90 3.40
C ASP A 109 4.02 12.97 3.41
N MET A 110 3.00 12.83 4.27
CA MET A 110 1.96 13.85 4.43
C MET A 110 2.53 15.21 4.83
N LEU A 111 3.50 15.24 5.77
CA LEU A 111 4.17 16.47 6.17
C LEU A 111 5.02 17.05 5.03
N HIS A 112 5.71 16.19 4.27
CA HIS A 112 6.45 16.61 3.09
C HIS A 112 5.53 17.21 2.01
N GLN A 113 4.35 16.63 1.78
CA GLN A 113 3.36 17.17 0.86
C GLN A 113 2.83 18.53 1.32
N PHE A 114 2.65 18.73 2.63
CA PHE A 114 2.33 20.05 3.20
C PHE A 114 3.45 21.06 2.95
N ASP A 115 4.71 20.69 3.21
CA ASP A 115 5.87 21.57 2.96
C ASP A 115 5.99 21.98 1.49
N ARG A 116 5.61 21.08 0.58
CA ARG A 116 5.62 21.31 -0.87
C ARG A 116 4.41 22.12 -1.37
N GLY A 117 3.45 22.42 -0.50
CA GLY A 117 2.19 23.08 -0.86
C GLY A 117 1.20 22.17 -1.61
N ASN A 118 1.45 20.87 -1.66
CA ASN A 118 0.59 19.90 -2.34
C ASN A 118 -0.58 19.42 -1.44
N LEU A 119 -0.51 19.70 -0.14
CA LEU A 119 -1.56 19.38 0.82
C LEU A 119 -2.19 20.66 1.35
N ASP A 120 -3.45 20.89 0.96
CA ASP A 120 -4.31 21.90 1.57
C ASP A 120 -4.90 21.35 2.88
N PRO A 121 -4.58 21.95 4.05
CA PRO A 121 -5.11 21.50 5.33
C PRO A 121 -6.62 21.68 5.50
N ASP A 122 -7.22 22.65 4.80
CA ASP A 122 -8.65 22.97 4.89
C ASP A 122 -9.46 22.14 3.88
N ASN A 123 -8.84 21.79 2.75
CA ASN A 123 -9.41 20.95 1.71
C ASN A 123 -8.55 19.71 1.38
N PRO A 124 -8.44 18.74 2.31
CA PRO A 124 -7.60 17.58 2.08
C PRO A 124 -8.22 16.62 1.05
N PRO A 125 -7.39 15.96 0.23
CA PRO A 125 -7.86 15.23 -0.96
C PRO A 125 -8.72 13.99 -0.67
N TRP A 126 -8.74 13.50 0.56
CA TRP A 126 -9.56 12.36 0.99
C TRP A 126 -10.87 12.75 1.68
N VAL A 127 -11.13 14.04 1.91
CA VAL A 127 -12.42 14.51 2.41
C VAL A 127 -13.24 14.97 1.21
N TYR A 128 -14.16 14.11 0.80
CA TYR A 128 -15.09 14.45 -0.28
C TYR A 128 -16.10 15.50 0.20
N ARG A 129 -16.12 16.67 -0.45
CA ARG A 129 -17.10 17.75 -0.21
C ARG A 129 -17.94 18.10 -1.43
N GLY A 130 -17.82 17.33 -2.51
CA GLY A 130 -18.59 17.52 -3.72
C GLY A 130 -20.06 17.10 -3.55
N PRO A 131 -20.91 17.40 -4.54
CA PRO A 131 -22.35 17.13 -4.48
C PRO A 131 -22.74 15.63 -4.54
N GLY A 132 -21.75 14.73 -4.58
CA GLY A 132 -21.93 13.28 -4.68
C GLY A 132 -22.30 12.83 -6.10
N LEU A 133 -22.32 11.51 -6.30
CA LEU A 133 -22.86 10.87 -7.51
C LEU A 133 -24.35 11.20 -7.77
N LYS A 134 -25.06 11.74 -6.77
CA LYS A 134 -26.48 12.09 -6.84
C LYS A 134 -26.78 13.26 -7.77
N THR A 135 -25.77 14.06 -8.12
CA THR A 135 -25.92 15.18 -9.07
C THR A 135 -25.35 14.89 -10.45
N VAL A 136 -24.73 13.73 -10.63
CA VAL A 136 -24.26 13.28 -11.93
C VAL A 136 -25.44 12.61 -12.62
N ASP A 137 -25.92 13.24 -13.68
CA ASP A 137 -26.93 12.65 -14.53
C ASP A 137 -26.31 11.54 -15.39
N PHE A 138 -26.65 10.30 -15.10
CA PHE A 138 -26.20 9.12 -15.84
C PHE A 138 -27.12 8.75 -16.99
N THR A 139 -28.21 9.50 -17.21
CA THR A 139 -29.26 9.19 -18.18
C THR A 139 -28.69 8.99 -19.58
N ASP A 140 -27.75 9.83 -20.01
CA ASP A 140 -27.07 9.69 -21.30
C ASP A 140 -26.22 8.42 -21.44
N ILE A 141 -25.59 7.97 -20.36
CA ILE A 141 -24.78 6.74 -20.36
C ILE A 141 -25.70 5.53 -20.41
N VAL A 142 -26.79 5.55 -19.64
CA VAL A 142 -27.76 4.47 -19.57
C VAL A 142 -28.58 4.36 -20.86
N ASN A 143 -29.02 5.48 -21.44
CA ASN A 143 -29.72 5.51 -22.73
C ASN A 143 -28.82 4.97 -23.86
N ARG A 144 -27.52 5.27 -23.85
CA ARG A 144 -26.56 4.65 -24.78
C ARG A 144 -26.42 3.15 -24.59
N ALA A 145 -26.40 2.65 -23.35
CA ALA A 145 -26.37 1.22 -23.08
C ALA A 145 -27.64 0.51 -23.54
N ARG A 146 -28.81 1.10 -23.30
CA ARG A 146 -30.11 0.58 -23.74
C ARG A 146 -30.24 0.54 -25.26
N ALA A 147 -29.77 1.57 -25.96
CA ALA A 147 -29.73 1.58 -27.43
C ALA A 147 -28.92 0.42 -28.02
N ARG A 148 -27.78 0.06 -27.40
CA ARG A 148 -26.99 -1.12 -27.82
C ARG A 148 -27.73 -2.45 -27.60
N GLN A 149 -28.64 -2.49 -26.64
CA GLN A 149 -29.47 -3.65 -26.32
C GLN A 149 -30.82 -3.65 -27.06
N GLY A 150 -31.08 -2.67 -27.93
CA GLY A 150 -32.36 -2.52 -28.63
C GLY A 150 -33.52 -2.12 -27.72
N LEU A 151 -33.23 -1.62 -26.51
CA LEU A 151 -34.23 -1.18 -25.54
C LEU A 151 -34.54 0.31 -25.71
N PRO A 152 -35.80 0.75 -25.49
CA PRO A 152 -36.17 2.16 -25.57
C PRO A 152 -35.48 2.96 -24.44
N PRO A 153 -35.21 4.27 -24.66
CA PRO A 153 -34.65 5.17 -23.64
C PRO A 153 -35.46 5.14 -22.35
N LEU A 154 -34.81 5.41 -21.21
CA LEU A 154 -35.48 5.44 -19.91
C LEU A 154 -36.58 6.50 -19.84
N ASP A 155 -36.43 7.61 -20.56
CA ASP A 155 -37.37 8.74 -20.55
C ASP A 155 -38.42 8.65 -21.66
N ALA A 156 -38.54 7.49 -22.33
CA ALA A 156 -39.56 7.30 -23.34
C ALA A 156 -40.95 7.30 -22.68
N PRO A 157 -41.90 8.15 -23.12
CA PRO A 157 -43.25 8.16 -22.55
C PRO A 157 -43.91 6.80 -22.77
N ALA A 158 -44.55 6.26 -21.73
CA ALA A 158 -45.27 4.99 -21.82
C ALA A 158 -46.34 5.11 -22.92
N THR A 159 -46.17 4.35 -24.00
CA THR A 159 -47.17 4.27 -25.05
C THR A 159 -48.37 3.51 -24.49
N HIS A 160 -49.34 4.24 -23.93
CA HIS A 160 -50.66 3.70 -23.70
C HIS A 160 -51.28 3.40 -25.07
N GLY A 161 -51.26 2.13 -25.46
CA GLY A 161 -51.93 1.65 -26.66
C GLY A 161 -53.42 1.95 -26.55
N THR A 162 -53.89 2.90 -27.34
CA THR A 162 -55.30 2.98 -27.73
C THR A 162 -55.63 1.72 -28.52
N ASN A 163 -56.23 0.74 -27.83
CA ASN A 163 -56.98 -0.33 -28.48
C ASN A 163 -58.25 0.32 -29.06
N GLY A 164 -58.28 0.50 -30.37
CA GLY A 164 -59.47 0.84 -31.13
C GLY A 164 -59.89 -0.34 -32.00
N ASP A 165 -61.15 -0.75 -31.80
CA ASP A 165 -62.09 -1.55 -32.61
C ASP A 165 -61.64 -2.87 -33.26
#